data_AF-A0A947INV6-F1
#
_entry.id   AF-A0A947INV6-F1
#
_cell.length_a   1.000
_cell.length_b   1.000
_cell.length_c   1.000
_cell.angle_alpha   90.00
_cell.angle_beta   90.00
_cell.angle_gamma   90.00
#
_symmetry.space_group_name_H-M   'P 1'
#
loop_
_entity.id
_entity.type
_entity.pdbx_description
1 polymer ?
#
loop_
_entity_poly.entity_id
_entity_poly.type
_entity_poly.pdbx_seq_one_letter_code
_entity_poly.pdbx_strand_id
1 'polypeptide(L)'
;MTPTIAPTARLIFALALLATVSLTTNSALAQSALFQPLYEVLTHPRCMNCHTVTDFPRQGDDRRRHAQLVVRGTENQGAPTLQCAACHQDQNVADDAVPGAPHWGLAPLSMGWEGLNANQLCQALKDTSKNGNRSLADLFKHMSEDELVLWGWTPGGNRTTPPLSQPDFVEAVKAWVDAGGPC
;
A
#
# COMPACT_ATOMS: atom_id res chain seq x y z
N MET A 1 -71.65 -65.83 12.71
CA MET A 1 -70.95 -65.26 13.87
C MET A 1 -69.51 -65.00 13.46
N THR A 2 -69.12 -63.73 13.39
CA THR A 2 -67.72 -63.25 13.35
C THR A 2 -66.96 -63.73 14.60
N PRO A 3 -65.62 -63.92 14.58
CA PRO A 3 -64.59 -62.86 14.37
C PRO A 3 -63.48 -63.28 13.38
N THR A 4 -62.79 -62.43 12.60
CA THR A 4 -62.03 -61.17 12.82
C THR A 4 -60.73 -61.36 13.62
N ILE A 5 -59.57 -61.49 12.93
CA ILE A 5 -58.26 -60.97 13.39
C ILE A 5 -57.45 -60.52 12.16
N ALA A 6 -56.96 -59.28 12.21
CA ALA A 6 -56.22 -58.55 11.18
C ALA A 6 -54.72 -58.90 11.12
N PRO A 7 -54.02 -58.66 9.99
CA PRO A 7 -52.57 -58.68 9.95
C PRO A 7 -52.02 -57.29 10.29
N THR A 8 -51.10 -57.25 11.24
CA THR A 8 -50.33 -56.05 11.63
C THR A 8 -49.39 -55.63 10.51
N ALA A 9 -49.65 -54.47 9.90
CA ALA A 9 -48.72 -53.82 8.98
C ALA A 9 -47.54 -53.21 9.76
N ARG A 10 -46.31 -53.62 9.44
CA ARG A 10 -45.09 -52.95 9.91
C ARG A 10 -44.79 -51.78 8.98
N LEU A 11 -45.04 -50.56 9.44
CA LEU A 11 -44.51 -49.35 8.78
C LEU A 11 -43.02 -49.21 9.12
N ILE A 12 -42.17 -49.29 8.10
CA ILE A 12 -40.77 -48.87 8.17
C ILE A 12 -40.75 -47.39 7.77
N PHE A 13 -40.59 -46.49 8.74
CA PHE A 13 -40.32 -45.08 8.48
C PHE A 13 -38.83 -44.91 8.14
N ALA A 14 -38.51 -44.74 6.86
CA ALA A 14 -37.19 -44.29 6.43
C ALA A 14 -37.12 -42.76 6.54
N LEU A 15 -36.47 -42.26 7.59
CA LEU A 15 -36.22 -40.83 7.77
C LEU A 15 -34.97 -40.45 6.98
N ALA A 16 -35.15 -39.93 5.76
CA ALA A 16 -34.07 -39.37 4.97
C ALA A 16 -33.69 -37.99 5.54
N LEU A 17 -32.59 -37.94 6.28
CA LEU A 17 -32.02 -36.70 6.79
C LEU A 17 -31.25 -36.00 5.66
N LEU A 18 -31.92 -35.11 4.94
CA LEU A 18 -31.26 -34.18 4.01
C LEU A 18 -30.54 -33.10 4.83
N ALA A 19 -29.25 -33.29 5.08
CA ALA A 19 -28.38 -32.25 5.60
C ALA A 19 -28.07 -31.24 4.47
N THR A 20 -28.75 -30.10 4.46
CA THR A 20 -28.37 -28.97 3.61
C THR A 20 -27.11 -28.33 4.18
N VAL A 21 -25.95 -28.64 3.57
CA VAL A 21 -24.71 -27.90 3.80
C VAL A 21 -24.86 -26.54 3.12
N SER A 22 -25.19 -25.51 3.89
CA SER A 22 -25.06 -24.13 3.44
C SER A 22 -23.57 -23.81 3.35
N LEU A 23 -23.05 -23.69 2.12
CA LEU A 23 -21.76 -23.05 1.88
C LEU A 23 -21.92 -21.56 2.22
N THR A 24 -21.59 -21.18 3.44
CA THR A 24 -21.35 -19.77 3.76
C THR A 24 -20.05 -19.36 3.07
N THR A 25 -20.12 -18.84 1.85
CA THR A 25 -19.02 -18.12 1.24
C THR A 25 -18.83 -16.83 2.03
N ASN A 26 -18.04 -16.90 3.10
CA ASN A 26 -17.50 -15.71 3.75
C ASN A 26 -16.47 -15.11 2.79
N SER A 27 -16.96 -14.42 1.75
CA SER A 27 -16.15 -13.59 0.88
C SER A 27 -15.82 -12.30 1.62
N ALA A 28 -15.10 -12.40 2.74
CA ALA A 28 -14.15 -11.35 3.05
C ALA A 28 -13.19 -11.36 1.86
N LEU A 29 -13.23 -10.34 1.01
CA LEU A 29 -12.32 -10.23 -0.13
C LEU A 29 -10.89 -10.40 0.43
N ALA A 30 -10.30 -11.56 0.17
CA ALA A 30 -8.96 -11.87 0.65
C ALA A 30 -8.02 -10.89 -0.04
N GLN A 31 -7.17 -10.22 0.74
CA GLN A 31 -6.15 -9.31 0.23
C GLN A 31 -5.37 -10.01 -0.88
N SER A 32 -5.31 -9.40 -2.06
CA SER A 32 -4.53 -9.92 -3.18
C SER A 32 -3.08 -10.16 -2.76
N ALA A 33 -2.61 -11.40 -2.93
CA ALA A 33 -1.22 -11.78 -2.68
C ALA A 33 -0.22 -10.98 -3.55
N LEU A 34 -0.67 -10.49 -4.71
CA LEU A 34 0.17 -9.65 -5.59
C LEU A 34 0.45 -8.27 -5.00
N PHE A 35 -0.39 -7.78 -4.08
CA PHE A 35 -0.21 -6.47 -3.47
C PHE A 35 0.62 -6.52 -2.18
N GLN A 36 0.75 -7.69 -1.55
CA GLN A 36 1.45 -7.81 -0.27
C GLN A 36 2.92 -7.31 -0.33
N PRO A 37 3.74 -7.67 -1.35
CA PRO A 37 5.10 -7.15 -1.45
C PRO A 37 5.15 -5.63 -1.67
N LEU A 38 4.19 -5.07 -2.43
CA LEU A 38 4.08 -3.63 -2.62
C LEU A 38 3.76 -2.95 -1.29
N TYR A 39 2.83 -3.48 -0.51
CA TYR A 39 2.48 -2.94 0.80
C TYR A 39 3.69 -2.89 1.73
N GLU A 40 4.52 -3.93 1.76
CA GLU A 40 5.74 -3.98 2.58
C GLU A 40 6.75 -2.88 2.19
N VAL A 41 6.93 -2.63 0.89
CA VAL A 41 7.80 -1.54 0.41
C VAL A 41 7.18 -0.17 0.70
N LEU A 42 5.92 0.04 0.32
CA LEU A 42 5.26 1.35 0.38
C LEU A 42 5.00 1.81 1.82
N THR A 43 4.93 0.88 2.77
CA THR A 43 4.84 1.21 4.20
C THR A 43 6.19 1.34 4.91
N HIS A 44 7.30 1.13 4.19
CA HIS A 44 8.64 1.38 4.72
C HIS A 44 8.87 2.88 4.99
N PRO A 45 9.66 3.27 6.02
CA PRO A 45 9.97 4.67 6.31
C PRO A 45 10.57 5.48 5.15
N ARG A 46 11.18 4.83 4.15
CA ARG A 46 11.64 5.51 2.92
C ARG A 46 10.49 6.14 2.13
N CYS A 47 9.36 5.46 2.02
CA CYS A 47 8.16 5.98 1.36
C CYS A 47 7.31 6.80 2.34
N MET A 48 7.09 6.26 3.54
CA MET A 48 6.18 6.84 4.54
C MET A 48 6.66 8.17 5.12
N ASN A 49 7.93 8.52 4.97
CA ASN A 49 8.42 9.84 5.39
C ASN A 49 7.96 10.99 4.48
N CYS A 50 7.58 10.66 3.23
CA CYS A 50 7.05 11.59 2.23
C CYS A 50 5.53 11.48 2.10
N HIS A 51 4.97 10.27 2.22
CA HIS A 51 3.53 9.97 2.18
C HIS A 51 2.85 10.12 3.56
N THR A 52 3.03 11.29 4.17
CA THR A 52 2.45 11.61 5.50
C THR A 52 1.03 12.14 5.37
N VAL A 53 0.23 12.00 6.43
CA VAL A 53 -1.10 12.67 6.56
C VAL A 53 -1.00 14.02 7.28
N THR A 54 0.23 14.47 7.52
CA THR A 54 0.55 15.70 8.25
C THR A 54 1.09 16.78 7.32
N ASP A 55 1.09 18.03 7.77
CA ASP A 55 1.67 19.16 7.04
C ASP A 55 3.21 19.23 7.11
N PHE A 56 3.88 18.18 7.56
CA PHE A 56 5.33 18.11 7.63
C PHE A 56 5.86 16.73 7.20
N PRO A 57 7.10 16.65 6.70
CA PRO A 57 7.79 15.38 6.49
C PRO A 57 8.19 14.74 7.81
N ARG A 58 8.41 13.43 7.73
CA ARG A 58 9.08 12.67 8.79
C ARG A 58 10.52 12.34 8.41
N GLN A 59 11.34 11.99 9.38
CA GLN A 59 12.76 11.74 9.22
C GLN A 59 13.13 10.47 9.98
N GLY A 60 14.06 9.69 9.40
CA GLY A 60 14.54 8.45 10.01
C GLY A 60 13.50 7.32 9.99
N ASP A 61 13.88 6.20 10.59
CA ASP A 61 13.05 4.99 10.67
C ASP A 61 12.08 5.03 11.86
N ASP A 62 12.42 5.82 12.88
CA ASP A 62 11.54 6.23 13.96
C ASP A 62 10.44 7.21 13.50
N ARG A 63 10.53 7.70 12.25
CA ARG A 63 9.57 8.60 11.61
C ARG A 63 9.24 9.82 12.47
N ARG A 64 10.24 10.37 13.16
CA ARG A 64 10.12 11.63 13.90
C ARG A 64 9.86 12.80 12.97
N ARG A 65 9.33 13.91 13.48
CA ARG A 65 9.20 15.14 12.69
C ARG A 65 10.58 15.58 12.17
N HIS A 66 10.62 16.09 10.94
CA HIS A 66 11.82 16.64 10.33
C HIS A 66 12.51 17.67 11.24
N ALA A 67 13.83 17.55 11.44
CA ALA A 67 14.54 18.30 12.48
C ALA A 67 14.49 19.82 12.27
N GLN A 68 14.50 20.28 11.02
CA GLN A 68 14.42 21.69 10.65
C GLN A 68 12.99 22.26 10.73
N LEU A 69 12.02 21.48 11.20
CA LEU A 69 10.62 21.87 11.39
C LEU A 69 9.94 22.42 10.11
N VAL A 70 10.46 22.07 8.94
CA VAL A 70 9.87 22.40 7.64
C VAL A 70 8.42 21.93 7.56
N VAL A 71 7.63 22.66 6.80
CA VAL A 71 6.22 22.34 6.52
C VAL A 71 6.02 22.19 5.02
N ARG A 72 4.99 21.46 4.63
CA ARG A 72 4.66 21.04 3.26
C ARG A 72 4.58 22.19 2.26
N GLY A 73 3.96 23.31 2.63
CA GLY A 73 3.64 24.39 1.70
C GLY A 73 2.59 23.99 0.66
N THR A 74 2.20 24.94 -0.19
CA THR A 74 1.11 24.74 -1.18
C THR A 74 1.50 23.77 -2.30
N GLU A 75 2.78 23.71 -2.65
CA GLU A 75 3.31 22.87 -3.73
C GLU A 75 3.96 21.58 -3.20
N ASN A 76 3.84 21.30 -1.90
CA ASN A 76 4.51 20.17 -1.22
C ASN A 76 6.05 20.25 -1.20
N GLN A 77 6.61 21.43 -1.52
CA GLN A 77 8.05 21.69 -1.65
C GLN A 77 8.58 22.66 -0.59
N GLY A 78 7.82 22.93 0.48
CA GLY A 78 8.21 23.86 1.54
C GLY A 78 7.35 25.12 1.57
N ALA A 79 7.34 25.81 2.71
CA ALA A 79 6.71 27.13 2.80
C ALA A 79 7.51 28.17 2.01
N PRO A 80 6.89 29.29 1.57
CA PRO A 80 7.61 30.36 0.86
C PRO A 80 8.87 30.88 1.56
N THR A 81 8.90 30.84 2.90
CA THR A 81 10.04 31.28 3.71
C THR A 81 11.12 30.22 3.93
N LEU A 82 10.83 28.94 3.64
CA LEU A 82 11.77 27.83 3.79
C LEU A 82 11.38 26.69 2.83
N GLN A 83 11.90 26.77 1.61
CA GLN A 83 11.73 25.75 0.57
C GLN A 83 12.67 24.56 0.81
N CYS A 84 12.23 23.35 0.46
CA CYS A 84 13.02 22.12 0.55
C CYS A 84 14.35 22.25 -0.22
N ALA A 85 14.32 22.89 -1.39
CA ALA A 85 15.47 23.11 -2.26
C ALA A 85 16.57 23.99 -1.66
N ALA A 86 16.29 24.69 -0.55
CA ALA A 86 17.32 25.43 0.19
C ALA A 86 18.37 24.50 0.83
N CYS A 87 18.06 23.21 0.99
CA CYS A 87 18.98 22.19 1.52
C CYS A 87 19.09 20.99 0.60
N HIS A 88 17.97 20.43 0.15
CA HIS A 88 17.93 19.26 -0.71
C HIS A 88 18.29 19.63 -2.14
N GLN A 89 19.26 18.92 -2.72
CA GLN A 89 19.75 19.11 -4.08
C GLN A 89 19.41 17.87 -4.94
N ASP A 90 19.90 17.82 -6.17
CA ASP A 90 19.68 16.68 -7.08
C ASP A 90 20.38 15.39 -6.66
N GLN A 91 21.28 15.45 -5.68
CA GLN A 91 22.04 14.32 -5.13
C GLN A 91 22.21 14.52 -3.63
N ASN A 92 22.54 13.45 -2.91
CA ASN A 92 22.91 13.56 -1.50
C ASN A 92 24.11 14.52 -1.32
N VAL A 93 24.04 15.41 -0.33
CA VAL A 93 25.08 16.40 -0.03
C VAL A 93 25.45 16.39 1.45
N ALA A 94 26.52 17.12 1.80
CA ALA A 94 27.07 17.19 3.16
C ALA A 94 27.40 15.79 3.71
N ASP A 95 28.20 15.02 2.97
CA ASP A 95 28.61 13.65 3.31
C ASP A 95 27.40 12.75 3.63
N ASP A 96 26.41 12.74 2.73
CA ASP A 96 25.12 12.07 2.84
C ASP A 96 24.21 12.51 4.01
N ALA A 97 24.59 13.53 4.79
CA ALA A 97 23.76 14.01 5.89
C ALA A 97 22.44 14.62 5.40
N VAL A 98 22.44 15.23 4.21
CA VAL A 98 21.26 15.80 3.57
C VAL A 98 20.90 14.97 2.33
N PRO A 99 19.74 14.29 2.33
CA PRO A 99 19.23 13.60 1.14
C PRO A 99 19.08 14.51 -0.07
N GLY A 100 19.21 13.96 -1.27
CA GLY A 100 18.88 14.70 -2.49
C GLY A 100 18.55 13.80 -3.66
N ALA A 101 17.63 14.30 -4.48
CA ALA A 101 17.15 13.76 -5.74
C ALA A 101 16.45 14.91 -6.48
N PRO A 102 16.32 14.84 -7.81
CA PRO A 102 15.55 15.81 -8.58
C PRO A 102 14.12 15.97 -8.04
N HIS A 103 13.54 17.16 -8.25
CA HIS A 103 12.16 17.52 -7.87
C HIS A 103 11.77 17.17 -6.42
N TRP A 104 12.74 17.27 -5.48
CA TRP A 104 12.55 16.92 -4.07
C TRP A 104 11.31 17.57 -3.44
N GLY A 105 10.42 16.76 -2.89
CA GLY A 105 9.17 17.21 -2.29
C GLY A 105 8.37 16.09 -1.63
N LEU A 106 7.25 16.44 -1.02
CA LEU A 106 6.32 15.47 -0.44
C LEU A 106 5.27 15.04 -1.45
N ALA A 107 4.81 13.81 -1.33
CA ALA A 107 3.59 13.40 -2.00
C ALA A 107 2.41 14.22 -1.45
N PRO A 108 1.49 14.75 -2.27
CA PRO A 108 0.32 15.51 -1.83
C PRO A 108 -0.46 14.84 -0.68
N LEU A 109 -1.17 15.62 0.13
CA LEU A 109 -1.95 15.10 1.26
C LEU A 109 -2.99 14.03 0.86
N SER A 110 -3.53 14.11 -0.35
CA SER A 110 -4.44 13.08 -0.89
C SER A 110 -3.77 11.71 -1.05
N MET A 111 -2.43 11.67 -1.05
CA MET A 111 -1.59 10.46 -1.11
C MET A 111 -0.97 10.11 0.24
N GLY A 112 -1.49 10.63 1.36
CA GLY A 112 -1.04 10.23 2.69
C GLY A 112 -1.50 8.80 3.02
N TRP A 113 -0.57 7.95 3.46
CA TRP A 113 -0.85 6.51 3.64
C TRP A 113 -0.84 6.05 5.09
N GLU A 114 -0.65 6.95 6.05
CA GLU A 114 -0.54 6.59 7.47
C GLU A 114 -1.83 5.96 7.98
N GLY A 115 -1.72 4.80 8.60
CA GLY A 115 -2.86 4.08 9.18
C GLY A 115 -3.69 3.27 8.17
N LEU A 116 -3.35 3.31 6.87
CA LEU A 116 -4.00 2.45 5.88
C LEU A 116 -3.48 1.02 6.03
N ASN A 117 -4.41 0.06 6.04
CA ASN A 117 -4.05 -1.36 5.86
C ASN A 117 -3.80 -1.68 4.37
N ALA A 118 -3.36 -2.91 4.08
CA ALA A 118 -3.02 -3.33 2.71
C ALA A 118 -4.15 -3.11 1.70
N ASN A 119 -5.40 -3.40 2.07
CA ASN A 119 -6.53 -3.24 1.16
C ASN A 119 -6.81 -1.76 0.90
N GLN A 120 -6.79 -0.94 1.94
CA GLN A 120 -7.03 0.50 1.83
C GLN A 120 -5.94 1.20 1.01
N LEU A 121 -4.66 0.84 1.20
CA LEU A 121 -3.57 1.39 0.41
C LEU A 121 -3.69 0.96 -1.06
N CYS A 122 -4.02 -0.30 -1.33
CA CYS A 122 -4.25 -0.78 -2.69
C CYS A 122 -5.37 0.00 -3.38
N GLN A 123 -6.49 0.23 -2.69
CA GLN A 123 -7.59 1.03 -3.25
C GLN A 123 -7.18 2.50 -3.45
N ALA A 124 -6.41 3.08 -2.53
CA ALA A 124 -5.92 4.46 -2.66
C ALA A 124 -5.00 4.64 -3.88
N LEU A 125 -4.14 3.65 -4.18
CA LEU A 125 -3.30 3.68 -5.38
C LEU A 125 -4.11 3.62 -6.67
N LYS A 126 -5.30 3.01 -6.67
CA LYS A 126 -6.16 2.91 -7.86
C LYS A 126 -7.11 4.10 -8.04
N ASP A 127 -7.36 4.84 -6.96
CA ASP A 127 -8.20 6.02 -6.97
C ASP A 127 -7.43 7.21 -7.54
N THR A 128 -7.81 7.68 -8.73
CA THR A 128 -7.11 8.77 -9.43
C THR A 128 -7.16 10.09 -8.66
N SER A 129 -8.11 10.27 -7.75
CA SER A 129 -8.15 11.43 -6.86
C SER A 129 -7.11 11.38 -5.73
N LYS A 130 -6.51 10.20 -5.49
CA LYS A 130 -5.58 9.92 -4.37
C LYS A 130 -4.20 9.43 -4.78
N ASN A 131 -3.94 9.28 -6.08
CA ASN A 131 -2.68 8.73 -6.60
C ASN A 131 -1.92 9.70 -7.53
N GLY A 132 -2.40 10.94 -7.66
CA GLY A 132 -1.84 11.94 -8.58
C GLY A 132 -2.39 11.85 -9.99
N ASN A 133 -3.64 11.38 -10.14
CA ASN A 133 -4.30 11.18 -11.42
C ASN A 133 -3.53 10.24 -12.34
N ARG A 134 -2.91 9.20 -11.77
CA ARG A 134 -2.11 8.20 -12.48
C ARG A 134 -2.95 6.98 -12.87
N SER A 135 -2.76 6.49 -14.08
CA SER A 135 -3.21 5.13 -14.45
C SER A 135 -2.31 4.06 -13.81
N LEU A 136 -2.67 2.77 -13.90
CA LEU A 136 -1.78 1.69 -13.46
C LEU A 136 -0.44 1.69 -14.22
N ALA A 137 -0.45 2.03 -15.51
CA ALA A 137 0.77 2.14 -16.30
C ALA A 137 1.63 3.34 -15.85
N ASP A 138 1.01 4.48 -15.52
CA ASP A 138 1.74 5.63 -15.00
C ASP A 138 2.26 5.39 -13.57
N LEU A 139 1.56 4.59 -12.77
CA LEU A 139 2.05 4.15 -11.46
C LEU A 139 3.25 3.24 -11.59
N PHE A 140 3.22 2.27 -12.51
CA PHE A 140 4.38 1.44 -12.82
C PHE A 140 5.58 2.32 -13.14
N LYS A 141 5.43 3.22 -14.13
CA LYS A 141 6.49 4.15 -14.52
C LYS A 141 7.01 4.98 -13.35
N HIS A 142 6.11 5.58 -12.57
CA HIS A 142 6.50 6.38 -11.40
C HIS A 142 7.27 5.55 -10.36
N MET A 143 6.81 4.33 -10.06
CA MET A 143 7.46 3.47 -9.06
C MET A 143 8.78 2.85 -9.55
N SER A 144 8.99 2.73 -10.86
CA SER A 144 10.16 2.10 -11.46
C SER A 144 11.23 3.06 -11.99
N GLU A 145 10.87 4.31 -12.33
CA GLU A 145 11.74 5.24 -13.06
C GLU A 145 11.90 6.61 -12.40
N ASP A 146 11.01 7.02 -11.49
CA ASP A 146 11.08 8.35 -10.88
C ASP A 146 12.29 8.46 -9.94
N GLU A 147 13.20 9.39 -10.21
CA GLU A 147 14.47 9.51 -9.49
C GLU A 147 14.29 9.78 -7.99
N LEU A 148 13.23 10.50 -7.59
CA LEU A 148 12.92 10.73 -6.18
C LEU A 148 12.43 9.44 -5.49
N VAL A 149 11.71 8.58 -6.22
CA VAL A 149 11.31 7.26 -5.72
C VAL A 149 12.52 6.34 -5.64
N LEU A 150 13.36 6.31 -6.68
CA LEU A 150 14.55 5.48 -6.76
C LEU A 150 15.59 5.80 -5.68
N TRP A 151 15.66 7.07 -5.23
CA TRP A 151 16.47 7.47 -4.08
C TRP A 151 16.22 6.60 -2.83
N GLY A 152 15.02 6.02 -2.68
CA GLY A 152 14.70 5.11 -1.57
C GLY A 152 15.67 3.92 -1.43
N TRP A 153 16.33 3.50 -2.51
CA TRP A 153 17.33 2.42 -2.53
C TRP A 153 18.78 2.90 -2.55
N THR A 154 19.02 4.20 -2.73
CA THR A 154 20.35 4.83 -2.64
C THR A 154 20.37 6.00 -1.64
N PRO A 155 19.85 5.81 -0.40
CA PRO A 155 19.53 6.94 0.48
C PRO A 155 20.74 7.62 1.14
N GLY A 156 21.96 7.13 0.90
CA GLY A 156 23.20 7.64 1.47
C GLY A 156 23.36 7.37 2.98
N GLY A 157 24.61 7.45 3.44
CA GLY A 157 24.96 7.24 4.85
C GLY A 157 24.52 5.87 5.37
N ASN A 158 23.98 5.83 6.59
CA ASN A 158 23.52 4.59 7.25
C ASN A 158 22.00 4.40 7.22
N ARG A 159 21.29 5.02 6.25
CA ARG A 159 19.83 4.91 6.15
C ARG A 159 19.44 3.53 5.61
N THR A 160 18.40 2.93 6.18
CA THR A 160 17.87 1.64 5.73
C THR A 160 17.15 1.78 4.38
N THR A 161 17.22 0.71 3.58
CA THR A 161 16.50 0.57 2.32
C THR A 161 15.20 -0.21 2.53
N PRO A 162 14.22 -0.11 1.62
CA PRO A 162 13.03 -0.97 1.62
C PRO A 162 13.38 -2.47 1.67
N PRO A 163 12.45 -3.34 2.13
CA PRO A 163 12.70 -4.76 2.34
C PRO A 163 12.96 -5.55 1.06
N LEU A 164 12.52 -5.05 -0.09
CA LEU A 164 12.81 -5.62 -1.42
C LEU A 164 13.92 -4.82 -2.09
N SER A 165 14.75 -5.50 -2.89
CA SER A 165 15.65 -4.80 -3.82
C SER A 165 14.84 -4.01 -4.85
N GLN A 166 15.45 -2.99 -5.46
CA GLN A 166 14.74 -2.18 -6.45
C GLN A 166 14.25 -3.00 -7.66
N PRO A 167 15.06 -3.92 -8.24
CA PRO A 167 14.59 -4.79 -9.31
C PRO A 167 13.41 -5.70 -8.88
N ASP A 168 13.47 -6.29 -7.69
CA ASP A 168 12.39 -7.17 -7.19
C ASP A 168 11.11 -6.38 -6.96
N PHE A 169 11.21 -5.13 -6.48
CA PHE A 169 10.05 -4.25 -6.33
C PHE A 169 9.44 -3.92 -7.70
N VAL A 170 10.25 -3.60 -8.71
CA VAL A 170 9.75 -3.35 -10.07
C VAL A 170 9.04 -4.57 -10.65
N GLU A 171 9.58 -5.77 -10.45
CA GLU A 171 8.92 -7.02 -10.89
C GLU A 171 7.58 -7.23 -10.18
N ALA A 172 7.52 -6.98 -8.87
CA ALA A 172 6.29 -7.09 -8.09
C ALA A 172 5.22 -6.07 -8.57
N VAL A 173 5.59 -4.80 -8.78
CA VAL A 173 4.67 -3.77 -9.30
C VAL A 173 4.19 -4.15 -10.69
N LYS A 174 5.08 -4.65 -11.56
CA LYS A 174 4.71 -5.14 -12.89
C LYS A 174 3.68 -6.26 -12.82
N ALA A 175 3.92 -7.27 -12.00
CA ALA A 175 3.00 -8.40 -11.84
C ALA A 175 1.61 -7.94 -11.34
N TRP A 176 1.57 -7.00 -10.40
CA TRP A 176 0.33 -6.41 -9.91
C TRP A 176 -0.40 -5.60 -10.98
N VAL A 177 0.30 -4.76 -11.74
CA VAL A 177 -0.27 -3.94 -12.83
C VAL A 177 -0.78 -4.80 -13.98
N ASP A 178 0.00 -5.79 -14.43
CA ASP A 178 -0.38 -6.70 -15.52
C ASP A 178 -1.64 -7.53 -15.16
N ALA A 179 -1.86 -7.77 -13.86
CA ALA A 179 -3.06 -8.42 -13.34
C ALA A 179 -4.26 -7.47 -13.14
N GLY A 180 -4.17 -6.20 -13.53
CA GLY A 180 -5.25 -5.21 -13.38
C GLY A 180 -5.33 -4.55 -11.99
N GLY A 181 -4.24 -4.61 -11.22
CA GLY A 181 -4.14 -4.04 -9.88
C GLY A 181 -5.13 -4.63 -8.87
N PRO A 182 -5.13 -5.95 -8.63
CA PRO A 182 -6.06 -6.55 -7.68
C PRO A 182 -5.76 -6.14 -6.24
N CYS A 183 -6.83 -5.87 -5.48
CA CYS A 183 -6.88 -5.74 -4.03
C CYS A 183 -7.74 -6.89 -3.51
#